data_AF-A0A8H7PWV7-F1
#
_entry.id   AF-A0A8H7PWV7-F1
#
_cell.length_a   1.000
_cell.length_b   1.000
_cell.length_c   1.000
_cell.angle_alpha   90.00
_cell.angle_beta   90.00
_cell.angle_gamma   90.00
#
_symmetry.space_group_name_H-M   'P 1'
#
loop_
_entity.id
_entity.type
_entity.pdbx_description
1 polymer ?
#
loop_
_entity_poly.entity_id
_entity_poly.type
_entity_poly.pdbx_seq_one_letter_code
_entity_poly.pdbx_strand_id
1 'polypeptide(L)'
;MQYDEIDYDTYKANSPTQVTGNIAQCIALKHNEMDAGLVIGNTHLYWRPQSFYERLRQSTIYIQTTQDILASLRYRHSKMNWSYILAGDLNTTPTDPTYPSVIGKSLTNVQESWLEWSRREIMEDEEIPDNIETAAAPPKPTDVDDNRLIPVKKLQESIRNYPALKSVYSGYGTIDENNVQIHGEPKFTHYGTFFKGTLDYIFISLDTELECRELLRLPNEKDMEPGLPNGFFGSDHIPLMCRFAFT
;
A
#
# COMPACT_ATOMS: atom_id res chain seq x y z
N MET A 1 10.03 21.81 8.36
CA MET A 1 9.48 20.47 8.59
C MET A 1 8.02 20.64 8.97
N GLN A 2 7.11 19.99 8.26
CA GLN A 2 5.69 19.87 8.63
C GLN A 2 5.43 18.38 8.83
N TYR A 3 4.77 18.00 9.93
CA TYR A 3 4.41 16.62 10.26
C TYR A 3 2.89 16.58 10.47
N ASP A 4 2.25 15.58 9.88
CA ASP A 4 0.82 15.32 10.02
C ASP A 4 0.62 13.82 10.31
N GLU A 5 -0.28 13.52 11.24
CA GLU A 5 -0.71 12.17 11.57
C GLU A 5 -2.16 11.97 11.09
N ILE A 6 -2.42 10.80 10.51
CA ILE A 6 -3.72 10.42 9.97
C ILE A 6 -4.20 9.23 10.78
N ASP A 7 -5.18 9.46 11.66
CA ASP A 7 -5.91 8.40 12.32
C ASP A 7 -7.01 7.88 11.38
N TYR A 8 -6.87 6.62 10.94
CA TYR A 8 -7.83 6.03 10.03
C TYR A 8 -9.18 5.81 10.69
N ASP A 9 -9.27 5.53 11.98
CA ASP A 9 -10.54 5.17 12.62
C ASP A 9 -11.44 6.40 12.80
N THR A 10 -10.84 7.59 12.93
CA THR A 10 -11.56 8.87 13.12
C THR A 10 -11.64 9.75 11.87
N TYR A 11 -11.13 9.27 10.73
CA TYR A 11 -11.14 10.02 9.47
C TYR A 11 -12.57 10.33 8.98
N LYS A 12 -12.85 11.62 8.78
CA LYS A 12 -14.19 12.10 8.39
C LYS A 12 -14.55 11.61 6.99
N ALA A 13 -15.85 11.37 6.77
CA ALA A 13 -16.45 10.93 5.50
C ALA A 13 -16.25 9.46 5.10
N ASN A 14 -15.36 8.68 5.74
CA ASN A 14 -15.13 7.27 5.42
C ASN A 14 -15.12 6.40 6.68
N SER A 15 -16.28 5.93 7.16
CA SER A 15 -16.35 5.08 8.37
C SER A 15 -15.56 3.77 8.19
N PRO A 16 -14.81 3.30 9.19
CA PRO A 16 -14.10 2.02 9.12
C PRO A 16 -15.07 0.85 9.31
N THR A 17 -14.74 -0.32 8.77
CA THR A 17 -15.49 -1.56 9.02
C THR A 17 -15.45 -1.97 10.49
N GLN A 18 -14.32 -1.72 11.14
CA GLN A 18 -14.03 -2.03 12.55
C GLN A 18 -12.95 -1.10 13.09
N VAL A 19 -12.75 -1.06 14.40
CA VAL A 19 -11.65 -0.28 15.01
C VAL A 19 -10.33 -1.00 14.73
N THR A 20 -9.37 -0.29 14.15
CA THR A 20 -8.11 -0.87 13.68
C THR A 20 -6.90 -0.39 14.48
N GLY A 21 -6.95 0.83 15.01
CA GLY A 21 -5.81 1.51 15.64
C GLY A 21 -4.68 1.86 14.67
N ASN A 22 -4.87 1.68 13.36
CA ASN A 22 -3.85 2.01 12.37
C ASN A 22 -3.81 3.52 12.11
N ILE A 23 -2.61 4.00 11.81
CA ILE A 23 -2.37 5.39 11.43
C ILE A 23 -1.48 5.47 10.19
N ALA A 24 -1.50 6.60 9.51
CA ALA A 24 -0.42 7.03 8.63
C ALA A 24 0.30 8.24 9.21
N GLN A 25 1.58 8.37 8.88
CA GLN A 25 2.40 9.53 9.19
C GLN A 25 2.86 10.17 7.89
N CYS A 26 2.83 11.49 7.81
CA CYS A 26 3.32 12.25 6.68
C CYS A 26 4.27 13.34 7.16
N ILE A 27 5.44 13.46 6.51
CA ILE A 27 6.41 14.51 6.80
C ILE A 27 6.81 15.24 5.50
N ALA A 28 6.80 16.57 5.54
CA ALA A 28 7.27 17.41 4.45
C ALA A 28 8.65 18.01 4.76
N LEU A 29 9.61 17.71 3.89
CA LEU A 29 11.00 18.12 3.97
C LEU A 29 11.37 19.00 2.76
N LYS A 30 12.17 20.03 2.98
CA LYS A 30 12.72 20.87 1.91
C LYS A 30 14.13 20.40 1.59
N HIS A 31 14.49 20.39 0.31
CA HIS A 31 15.87 20.20 -0.09
C HIS A 31 16.72 21.40 0.34
N ASN A 32 17.94 21.17 0.82
CA ASN A 32 18.78 22.24 1.34
C ASN A 32 19.38 23.12 0.24
N GLU A 33 19.55 22.57 -0.96
CA GLU A 33 20.30 23.21 -2.06
C GLU A 33 19.46 23.46 -3.32
N MET A 34 18.32 22.79 -3.46
CA MET A 34 17.48 22.85 -4.66
C MET A 34 16.14 23.48 -4.27
N ASP A 35 15.47 24.15 -5.21
CA ASP A 35 14.10 24.61 -5.05
C ASP A 35 13.12 23.42 -5.14
N ALA A 36 13.31 22.42 -4.27
CA ALA A 36 12.58 21.16 -4.27
C ALA A 36 12.15 20.77 -2.85
N GLY A 37 11.07 20.02 -2.77
CA GLY A 37 10.53 19.47 -1.52
C GLY A 37 10.03 18.05 -1.71
N LEU A 38 10.02 17.29 -0.61
CA LEU A 38 9.60 15.90 -0.58
C LEU A 38 8.62 15.69 0.56
N VAL A 39 7.45 15.15 0.25
CA VAL A 39 6.53 14.58 1.24
C VAL A 39 6.82 13.09 1.36
N ILE A 40 7.05 12.60 2.57
CA ILE A 40 7.28 11.18 2.85
C ILE A 40 6.12 10.71 3.71
N GLY A 41 5.33 9.79 3.17
CA GLY A 41 4.33 9.04 3.91
C GLY A 41 4.91 7.73 4.42
N ASN A 42 4.47 7.30 5.60
CA ASN A 42 4.65 5.94 6.09
C ASN A 42 3.37 5.43 6.75
N THR A 43 3.02 4.16 6.55
CA THR A 43 1.85 3.53 7.18
C THR A 43 2.09 2.06 7.48
N HIS A 44 1.26 1.50 8.36
CA HIS A 44 1.11 0.06 8.54
C HIS A 44 -0.41 -0.21 8.50
N LEU A 45 -0.90 -0.77 7.40
CA LEU A 45 -2.33 -1.00 7.18
C LEU A 45 -2.86 -2.20 7.96
N TYR A 46 -4.17 -2.30 8.10
CA TYR A 46 -4.79 -3.35 8.91
C TYR A 46 -4.42 -4.77 8.45
N TRP A 47 -3.93 -5.57 9.39
CA TRP A 47 -3.22 -6.82 9.13
C TRP A 47 -4.13 -8.02 8.84
N ARG A 48 -5.40 -8.01 9.26
CA ARG A 48 -6.24 -9.21 9.14
C ARG A 48 -6.43 -9.58 7.67
N PRO A 49 -6.08 -10.80 7.24
CA PRO A 49 -6.08 -11.17 5.83
C PRO A 49 -7.43 -10.95 5.12
N GLN A 50 -8.54 -11.14 5.85
CA GLN A 50 -9.91 -11.01 5.36
C GLN A 50 -10.34 -9.57 5.05
N SER A 51 -9.65 -8.57 5.59
CA SER A 51 -10.11 -7.17 5.62
C SER A 51 -9.74 -6.38 4.36
N PHE A 52 -10.06 -6.90 3.17
CA PHE A 52 -9.73 -6.28 1.88
C PHE A 52 -10.32 -4.87 1.74
N TYR A 53 -11.60 -4.68 2.06
CA TYR A 53 -12.26 -3.38 2.00
C TYR A 53 -11.58 -2.37 2.92
N GLU A 54 -11.21 -2.78 4.14
CA GLU A 54 -10.58 -1.88 5.09
C GLU A 54 -9.20 -1.41 4.62
N ARG A 55 -8.39 -2.32 4.06
CA ARG A 55 -7.09 -1.96 3.46
C ARG A 55 -7.25 -1.00 2.28
N LEU A 56 -8.22 -1.23 1.40
CA LEU A 56 -8.50 -0.30 0.29
C LEU A 56 -8.97 1.07 0.80
N ARG A 57 -9.80 1.09 1.83
CA ARG A 57 -10.29 2.32 2.47
C ARG A 57 -9.14 3.10 3.11
N GLN A 58 -8.30 2.47 3.93
CA GLN A 58 -7.14 3.10 4.55
C GLN A 58 -6.13 3.60 3.50
N SER A 59 -5.88 2.80 2.45
CA SER A 59 -5.04 3.21 1.31
C SER A 59 -5.60 4.45 0.58
N THR A 60 -6.92 4.51 0.41
CA THR A 60 -7.58 5.66 -0.24
C THR A 60 -7.41 6.92 0.60
N ILE A 61 -7.63 6.83 1.92
CA ILE A 61 -7.45 7.94 2.86
C ILE A 61 -5.99 8.41 2.88
N TYR A 62 -5.05 7.47 2.89
CA TYR A 62 -3.62 7.74 2.87
C TYR A 62 -3.21 8.54 1.64
N ILE A 63 -3.59 8.07 0.45
CA ILE A 63 -3.28 8.73 -0.82
C ILE A 63 -3.95 10.10 -0.89
N GLN A 64 -5.25 10.18 -0.56
CA GLN A 64 -5.99 11.44 -0.57
C GLN A 64 -5.33 12.49 0.32
N THR A 65 -5.02 12.13 1.57
CA THR A 65 -4.48 13.08 2.53
C THR A 65 -3.08 13.54 2.14
N THR A 66 -2.22 12.65 1.63
CA THR A 66 -0.92 13.05 1.11
C THR A 66 -1.06 13.99 -0.08
N GLN A 67 -2.03 13.76 -0.98
CA GLN A 67 -2.30 14.63 -2.12
C GLN A 67 -2.81 16.01 -1.69
N ASP A 68 -3.66 16.09 -0.67
CA ASP A 68 -4.12 17.36 -0.10
C ASP A 68 -2.96 18.15 0.54
N ILE A 69 -2.07 17.47 1.27
CA ILE A 69 -0.83 18.06 1.81
C ILE A 69 0.06 18.58 0.67
N LEU A 70 0.26 17.78 -0.37
CA LEU A 70 1.07 18.13 -1.54
C LEU A 70 0.50 19.36 -2.27
N ALA A 71 -0.81 19.39 -2.51
CA ALA A 71 -1.49 20.52 -3.13
C ALA A 71 -1.34 21.81 -2.31
N SER A 72 -1.50 21.72 -0.99
CA SER A 72 -1.29 22.84 -0.07
C SER A 72 0.15 23.37 -0.10
N LEU A 73 1.14 22.48 -0.17
CA LEU A 73 2.56 22.84 -0.25
C LEU A 73 2.89 23.50 -1.60
N ARG A 74 2.41 22.94 -2.72
CA ARG A 74 2.56 23.52 -4.06
C ARG A 74 1.93 24.91 -4.15
N TYR A 75 0.79 25.13 -3.49
CA TYR A 75 0.15 26.45 -3.41
C TYR A 75 0.99 27.45 -2.58
N ARG A 76 1.43 27.08 -1.38
CA ARG A 76 2.19 27.96 -0.46
C ARG A 76 3.63 28.21 -0.92
N HIS A 77 4.20 27.29 -1.69
CA HIS A 77 5.59 27.31 -2.14
C HIS A 77 5.66 27.13 -3.67
N SER A 78 4.95 27.98 -4.42
CA SER A 78 4.78 27.87 -5.87
C SER A 78 6.06 27.95 -6.72
N LYS A 79 7.19 28.36 -6.11
CA LYS A 79 8.52 28.34 -6.75
C LYS A 79 9.29 27.02 -6.54
N MET A 80 8.79 26.14 -5.68
CA MET A 80 9.43 24.88 -5.35
C MET A 80 8.69 23.71 -5.99
N ASN A 81 9.44 22.74 -6.50
CA ASN A 81 8.88 21.50 -7.00
C ASN A 81 8.69 20.51 -5.86
N TRP A 82 7.45 20.12 -5.59
CA TRP A 82 7.14 19.15 -4.55
C TRP A 82 6.80 17.78 -5.17
N SER A 83 7.52 16.76 -4.70
CA SER A 83 7.27 15.35 -4.99
C SER A 83 6.87 14.61 -3.71
N TYR A 84 6.41 13.36 -3.82
CA TYR A 84 6.07 12.54 -2.67
C TYR A 84 6.45 11.07 -2.86
N ILE A 85 6.74 10.42 -1.74
CA ILE A 85 6.97 8.98 -1.61
C ILE A 85 5.97 8.46 -0.59
N LEU A 86 5.29 7.36 -0.88
CA LEU A 86 4.47 6.63 0.08
C LEU A 86 5.13 5.29 0.36
N ALA A 87 5.58 5.08 1.59
CA ALA A 87 6.11 3.80 2.03
C ALA A 87 5.15 3.15 3.04
N GLY A 88 5.35 1.86 3.28
CA GLY A 88 4.71 1.18 4.39
C GLY A 88 4.55 -0.32 4.18
N ASP A 89 4.13 -0.97 5.26
CA ASP A 89 3.53 -2.30 5.22
C ASP A 89 2.04 -2.13 4.91
N LEU A 90 1.62 -2.55 3.72
CA LEU A 90 0.25 -2.44 3.29
C LEU A 90 -0.59 -3.68 3.66
N ASN A 91 0.02 -4.72 4.23
CA ASN A 91 -0.62 -6.02 4.47
C ASN A 91 -1.43 -6.53 3.26
N THR A 92 -0.91 -6.22 2.06
CA THR A 92 -1.59 -6.40 0.77
C THR A 92 -0.62 -7.10 -0.16
N THR A 93 -1.00 -8.26 -0.69
CA THR A 93 -0.22 -8.93 -1.75
C THR A 93 -0.47 -8.30 -3.11
N PRO A 94 0.39 -8.55 -4.12
CA PRO A 94 0.12 -8.06 -5.48
C PRO A 94 -1.18 -8.58 -6.10
N THR A 95 -1.78 -9.65 -5.56
CA THR A 95 -3.08 -10.21 -6.00
C THR A 95 -4.28 -9.69 -5.21
N ASP A 96 -4.06 -9.11 -4.03
CA ASP A 96 -5.09 -8.46 -3.20
C ASP A 96 -5.67 -7.26 -3.96
N PRO A 97 -7.00 -7.05 -3.98
CA PRO A 97 -7.65 -5.95 -4.72
C PRO A 97 -7.14 -4.54 -4.39
N THR A 98 -6.53 -4.33 -3.23
CA THR A 98 -5.96 -3.03 -2.83
C THR A 98 -4.77 -2.64 -3.72
N TYR A 99 -3.85 -3.57 -4.00
CA TYR A 99 -2.66 -3.29 -4.81
C TYR A 99 -2.97 -2.80 -6.23
N PRO A 100 -3.74 -3.51 -7.08
CA PRO A 100 -4.11 -3.03 -8.41
C PRO A 100 -4.90 -1.71 -8.35
N SER A 101 -5.69 -1.46 -7.31
CA SER A 101 -6.37 -0.18 -7.13
C SER A 101 -5.39 0.98 -6.94
N VAL A 102 -4.34 0.78 -6.12
CA VAL A 102 -3.29 1.78 -5.86
C VAL A 102 -2.45 2.07 -7.11
N ILE A 103 -2.16 1.06 -7.93
CA ILE A 103 -1.40 1.22 -9.18
C ILE A 103 -2.27 1.57 -10.40
N GLY A 104 -3.54 1.93 -10.19
CA GLY A 104 -4.44 2.40 -11.24
C GLY A 104 -4.92 1.33 -12.22
N LYS A 105 -4.84 0.04 -11.88
CA LYS A 105 -5.37 -1.06 -12.68
C LYS A 105 -6.85 -1.33 -12.36
N SER A 106 -7.57 -1.85 -13.35
CA SER A 106 -8.92 -2.36 -13.16
C SER A 106 -8.91 -3.65 -12.36
N LEU A 107 -9.89 -3.83 -11.48
CA LEU A 107 -10.09 -5.08 -10.75
C LEU A 107 -10.79 -6.12 -11.61
N THR A 108 -10.51 -7.39 -11.35
CA THR A 108 -11.33 -8.49 -11.83
C THR A 108 -12.65 -8.57 -11.07
N ASN A 109 -13.67 -9.20 -11.66
CA ASN A 109 -14.95 -9.43 -10.97
C ASN A 109 -14.78 -10.22 -9.66
N VAL A 110 -13.78 -11.10 -9.59
CA VAL A 110 -13.46 -11.87 -8.37
C VAL A 110 -12.92 -10.95 -7.29
N GLN A 111 -11.92 -10.11 -7.61
CA GLN A 111 -11.38 -9.10 -6.71
C GLN A 111 -12.47 -8.12 -6.21
N GLU A 112 -13.37 -7.66 -7.08
CA GLU A 112 -14.51 -6.83 -6.68
C GLU A 112 -15.45 -7.56 -5.71
N SER A 113 -15.67 -8.86 -5.92
CA SER A 113 -16.50 -9.68 -5.02
C SER A 113 -15.87 -9.84 -3.64
N TRP A 114 -14.55 -9.96 -3.54
CA TRP A 114 -13.82 -10.00 -2.26
C TRP A 114 -13.84 -8.66 -1.51
N LEU A 115 -13.76 -7.54 -2.23
CA LEU A 115 -13.99 -6.22 -1.64
C LEU A 115 -15.41 -6.09 -1.09
N GLU A 116 -16.43 -6.49 -1.86
CA GLU A 116 -17.82 -6.42 -1.36
C GLU A 116 -18.02 -7.36 -0.17
N TRP A 117 -17.52 -8.59 -0.23
CA TRP A 117 -17.62 -9.56 0.85
C TRP A 117 -16.98 -9.10 2.16
N SER A 118 -15.85 -8.40 2.07
CA SER A 118 -15.13 -7.86 3.23
C SER A 118 -15.62 -6.48 3.68
N ARG A 119 -16.66 -5.92 3.05
CA ARG A 119 -17.25 -4.62 3.40
C ARG A 119 -18.17 -4.73 4.63
N ARG A 120 -17.64 -5.27 5.71
CA ARG A 120 -18.30 -5.53 7.00
C ARG A 120 -17.24 -5.78 8.06
N GLU A 121 -17.66 -5.82 9.31
CA GLU A 121 -16.80 -6.33 10.39
C GLU A 121 -16.55 -7.82 10.17
N ILE A 122 -15.29 -8.26 10.23
CA ILE A 122 -14.94 -9.67 10.00
C ILE A 122 -14.66 -10.38 11.32
N MET A 123 -15.29 -11.53 11.49
CA MET A 123 -15.07 -12.40 12.65
C MET A 123 -13.77 -13.20 12.53
N GLU A 124 -13.20 -13.60 13.67
CA GLU A 124 -11.85 -14.18 13.77
C GLU A 124 -11.62 -15.48 12.97
N ASP A 125 -12.65 -16.28 12.75
CA ASP A 125 -12.52 -17.64 12.24
C ASP A 125 -12.82 -17.78 10.72
N GLU A 126 -12.95 -16.67 9.98
CA GLU A 126 -13.27 -16.72 8.55
C GLU A 126 -12.01 -16.95 7.68
N GLU A 127 -11.86 -18.13 7.07
CA GLU A 127 -10.71 -18.45 6.21
C GLU A 127 -10.74 -17.73 4.85
N ILE A 128 -9.57 -17.40 4.31
CA ILE A 128 -9.40 -16.91 2.93
C ILE A 128 -8.52 -17.86 2.12
N PRO A 129 -8.72 -17.95 0.80
CA PRO A 129 -7.86 -18.74 -0.07
C PRO A 129 -6.49 -18.07 -0.26
N ASP A 130 -5.47 -18.89 -0.52
CA ASP A 130 -4.09 -18.44 -0.75
C ASP A 130 -3.95 -17.48 -1.95
N ASN A 131 -4.77 -17.63 -2.99
CA ASN A 131 -4.79 -16.76 -4.16
C ASN A 131 -6.19 -16.32 -4.55
N ILE A 132 -6.47 -15.05 -4.25
CA ILE A 132 -7.73 -14.36 -4.48
C ILE A 132 -8.08 -14.22 -5.96
N GLU A 133 -7.11 -14.06 -6.88
CA GLU A 133 -7.40 -13.92 -8.32
C GLU A 133 -7.94 -15.22 -8.93
N THR A 134 -7.50 -16.37 -8.42
CA THR A 134 -7.91 -17.70 -8.92
C THR A 134 -9.02 -18.34 -8.10
N ALA A 135 -9.36 -17.75 -6.95
CA ALA A 135 -10.38 -18.26 -6.07
C ALA A 135 -11.80 -18.12 -6.67
N ALA A 136 -12.71 -18.95 -6.18
CA ALA A 136 -14.13 -18.72 -6.43
C ALA A 136 -14.56 -17.38 -5.79
N ALA A 137 -15.46 -16.66 -6.47
CA ALA A 137 -16.03 -15.45 -5.90
C ALA A 137 -16.77 -15.80 -4.59
N PRO A 138 -16.55 -15.03 -3.52
CA PRO A 138 -17.23 -15.25 -2.25
C PRO A 138 -18.73 -14.93 -2.38
N PRO A 139 -19.57 -15.48 -1.50
CA PRO A 139 -20.98 -15.12 -1.47
C PRO A 139 -21.15 -13.62 -1.16
N LYS A 140 -22.24 -13.02 -1.64
CA LYS A 140 -22.57 -11.65 -1.23
C LYS A 140 -22.89 -11.61 0.26
N PRO A 141 -22.30 -10.67 1.02
CA PRO A 141 -22.60 -10.53 2.44
C PRO A 141 -24.02 -10.00 2.65
N THR A 142 -24.61 -10.33 3.79
CA THR A 142 -26.00 -9.97 4.14
C THR A 142 -26.09 -8.92 5.26
N ASP A 143 -24.98 -8.64 5.91
CA ASP A 143 -24.80 -7.88 7.15
C ASP A 143 -24.06 -6.54 6.92
N VAL A 144 -24.04 -6.09 5.67
CA VAL A 144 -23.44 -4.81 5.29
C VAL A 144 -24.27 -3.63 5.80
N ASP A 145 -23.61 -2.66 6.42
CA ASP A 145 -24.20 -1.38 6.82
C ASP A 145 -24.00 -0.30 5.75
N ASP A 146 -24.87 -0.29 4.74
CA ASP A 146 -24.81 0.67 3.61
C ASP A 146 -25.05 2.14 4.01
N ASN A 147 -25.58 2.40 5.22
CA ASN A 147 -25.73 3.77 5.72
C ASN A 147 -24.41 4.34 6.25
N ARG A 148 -23.47 3.46 6.61
CA ARG A 148 -22.22 3.81 7.26
C ARG A 148 -21.00 3.60 6.36
N LEU A 149 -21.01 2.53 5.57
CA LEU A 149 -19.90 2.12 4.71
C LEU A 149 -20.12 2.59 3.26
N ILE A 150 -19.02 2.98 2.61
CA ILE A 150 -19.04 3.45 1.23
C ILE A 150 -19.15 2.25 0.29
N PRO A 151 -20.06 2.25 -0.70
CA PRO A 151 -20.11 1.21 -1.72
C PRO A 151 -18.76 1.03 -2.42
N VAL A 152 -18.35 -0.22 -2.70
CA VAL A 152 -17.03 -0.52 -3.29
C VAL A 152 -16.74 0.29 -4.54
N LYS A 153 -17.73 0.42 -5.43
CA LYS A 153 -17.60 1.23 -6.66
C LYS A 153 -17.25 2.69 -6.39
N LYS A 154 -17.90 3.32 -5.39
CA LYS A 154 -17.60 4.71 -5.02
C LYS A 154 -16.21 4.84 -4.42
N LEU A 155 -15.77 3.85 -3.64
CA LEU A 155 -14.43 3.83 -3.08
C LEU A 155 -13.36 3.68 -4.18
N GLN A 156 -13.60 2.81 -5.15
CA GLN A 156 -12.75 2.66 -6.35
C GLN A 156 -12.74 3.93 -7.22
N GLU A 157 -13.86 4.61 -7.37
CA GLU A 157 -13.92 5.91 -8.05
C GLU A 157 -13.12 6.97 -7.29
N SER A 158 -13.19 6.97 -5.95
CA SER A 158 -12.46 7.91 -5.10
C SER A 158 -10.95 7.78 -5.25
N ILE A 159 -10.40 6.57 -5.19
CA ILE A 159 -8.94 6.36 -5.34
C ILE A 159 -8.46 6.73 -6.76
N ARG A 160 -9.30 6.57 -7.79
CA ARG A 160 -9.00 6.93 -9.19
C ARG A 160 -8.97 8.43 -9.46
N ASN A 161 -9.42 9.26 -8.52
CA ASN A 161 -9.30 10.72 -8.64
C ASN A 161 -7.84 11.21 -8.45
N TYR A 162 -6.95 10.33 -8.00
CA TYR A 162 -5.54 10.63 -7.76
C TYR A 162 -4.64 9.91 -8.78
N PRO A 163 -3.43 10.44 -9.06
CA PRO A 163 -2.47 9.77 -9.92
C PRO A 163 -2.19 8.34 -9.45
N ALA A 164 -2.14 7.42 -10.41
CA ALA A 164 -1.73 6.04 -10.15
C ALA A 164 -0.29 6.02 -9.61
N LEU A 165 -0.05 5.17 -8.62
CA LEU A 165 1.27 4.98 -8.05
C LEU A 165 2.05 3.90 -8.78
N LYS A 166 3.37 4.00 -8.72
CA LYS A 166 4.31 2.97 -9.18
C LYS A 166 5.14 2.50 -7.99
N SER A 167 5.08 1.20 -7.70
CA SER A 167 6.02 0.59 -6.76
C SER A 167 7.42 0.64 -7.38
N VAL A 168 8.41 1.07 -6.60
CA VAL A 168 9.80 1.09 -7.06
C VAL A 168 10.34 -0.31 -7.31
N TYR A 169 9.75 -1.34 -6.67
CA TYR A 169 10.11 -2.74 -6.84
C TYR A 169 9.28 -3.45 -7.94
N SER A 170 8.34 -2.79 -8.62
CA SER A 170 7.52 -3.38 -9.72
C SER A 170 8.29 -3.80 -10.99
N GLY A 171 9.62 -3.60 -11.03
CA GLY A 171 10.51 -4.06 -12.11
C GLY A 171 11.54 -5.09 -11.65
N TYR A 172 11.34 -5.71 -10.49
CA TYR A 172 12.36 -6.48 -9.78
C TYR A 172 12.85 -7.71 -10.54
N GLY A 173 12.09 -8.24 -11.49
CA GLY A 173 12.54 -9.32 -12.39
C GLY A 173 13.77 -8.98 -13.23
N THR A 174 14.09 -7.69 -13.41
CA THR A 174 15.34 -7.25 -14.04
C THR A 174 16.57 -7.38 -13.13
N ILE A 175 16.35 -7.49 -11.82
CA ILE A 175 17.38 -7.64 -10.78
C ILE A 175 17.51 -9.12 -10.39
N ASP A 176 16.38 -9.79 -10.19
CA ASP A 176 16.31 -11.20 -9.84
C ASP A 176 15.11 -11.88 -10.52
N GLU A 177 15.38 -12.54 -11.64
CA GLU A 177 14.37 -13.28 -12.42
C GLU A 177 13.73 -14.45 -11.66
N ASN A 178 14.39 -14.96 -10.61
CA ASN A 178 13.89 -16.08 -9.81
C ASN A 178 13.03 -15.61 -8.63
N ASN A 179 13.17 -14.35 -8.24
CA ASN A 179 12.39 -13.73 -7.16
C ASN A 179 11.45 -12.66 -7.71
N VAL A 180 10.61 -13.00 -8.69
CA VAL A 180 9.61 -12.11 -9.26
C VAL A 180 8.24 -12.79 -9.33
N GLN A 181 7.18 -12.00 -9.21
CA GLN A 181 5.79 -12.44 -9.37
C GLN A 181 4.97 -11.46 -10.24
N ILE A 182 3.64 -11.56 -10.17
CA ILE A 182 2.73 -10.67 -10.88
C ILE A 182 3.06 -9.20 -10.58
N HIS A 183 2.83 -8.33 -11.57
CA HIS A 183 3.18 -6.92 -11.52
C HIS A 183 4.68 -6.61 -11.44
N GLY A 184 5.54 -7.62 -11.60
CA GLY A 184 7.00 -7.48 -11.59
C GLY A 184 7.57 -7.24 -10.18
N GLU A 185 6.73 -7.41 -9.15
CA GLU A 185 7.12 -7.31 -7.74
C GLU A 185 7.97 -8.51 -7.30
N PRO A 186 8.77 -8.39 -6.22
CA PRO A 186 9.41 -9.53 -5.59
C PRO A 186 8.37 -10.54 -5.09
N LYS A 187 8.75 -11.81 -4.88
CA LYS A 187 7.84 -12.83 -4.33
C LYS A 187 7.53 -12.59 -2.85
N PHE A 188 8.49 -12.06 -2.12
CA PHE A 188 8.38 -11.83 -0.68
C PHE A 188 9.06 -10.53 -0.25
N THR A 189 8.45 -9.89 0.73
CA THR A 189 9.07 -8.87 1.59
C THR A 189 8.85 -9.23 3.06
N HIS A 190 7.84 -10.05 3.36
CA HIS A 190 7.68 -10.79 4.60
C HIS A 190 7.97 -12.29 4.35
N TYR A 191 8.75 -12.91 5.21
CA TYR A 191 9.15 -14.33 5.10
C TYR A 191 8.98 -15.06 6.43
N GLY A 192 7.76 -15.04 6.98
CA GLY A 192 7.43 -15.73 8.23
C GLY A 192 7.29 -17.25 8.10
N THR A 193 7.05 -17.88 9.25
CA THR A 193 6.81 -19.33 9.33
C THR A 193 5.53 -19.74 8.62
N PHE A 194 4.44 -18.98 8.82
CA PHE A 194 3.10 -19.32 8.31
C PHE A 194 2.72 -18.60 7.02
N PHE A 195 3.37 -17.49 6.71
CA PHE A 195 3.07 -16.69 5.53
C PHE A 195 4.36 -16.15 4.91
N LYS A 196 4.43 -16.18 3.58
CA LYS A 196 5.53 -15.64 2.77
C LYS A 196 4.91 -14.87 1.62
N GLY A 197 5.24 -13.60 1.48
CA GLY A 197 4.60 -12.75 0.48
C GLY A 197 5.09 -11.31 0.52
N THR A 198 4.77 -10.57 -0.53
CA THR A 198 5.09 -9.14 -0.64
C THR A 198 3.97 -8.35 0.01
N LEU A 199 4.30 -7.63 1.08
CA LEU A 199 3.38 -6.78 1.85
C LEU A 199 3.90 -5.34 1.94
N ASP A 200 5.20 -5.15 1.76
CA ASP A 200 5.90 -3.89 1.94
C ASP A 200 6.15 -3.22 0.59
N TYR A 201 5.95 -1.91 0.53
CA TYR A 201 6.10 -1.15 -0.71
C TYR A 201 6.74 0.21 -0.46
N ILE A 202 7.44 0.70 -1.49
CA ILE A 202 7.82 2.11 -1.63
C ILE A 202 7.22 2.57 -2.97
N PHE A 203 6.25 3.47 -2.90
CA PHE A 203 5.53 4.01 -4.04
C PHE A 203 6.00 5.42 -4.37
N ILE A 204 6.05 5.70 -5.66
CA ILE A 204 6.18 7.05 -6.23
C ILE A 204 5.02 7.33 -7.18
N SER A 205 4.71 8.62 -7.36
CA SER A 205 3.78 9.05 -8.41
C SER A 205 4.40 8.92 -9.79
N LEU A 206 3.60 8.70 -10.84
CA LEU A 206 4.09 8.73 -12.23
C LEU A 206 4.46 10.13 -12.72
N ASP A 207 3.89 11.17 -12.11
CA ASP A 207 4.14 12.59 -12.40
C ASP A 207 5.16 13.24 -11.46
N THR A 208 6.06 12.44 -10.87
CA THR A 208 7.08 12.90 -9.92
C THR A 208 8.37 13.38 -10.60
N GLU A 209 9.08 14.33 -9.98
CA GLU A 209 10.46 14.70 -10.36
C GLU A 209 11.49 13.89 -9.57
N LEU A 210 11.21 12.61 -9.36
CA LEU A 210 12.06 11.68 -8.63
C LEU A 210 12.39 10.51 -9.54
N GLU A 211 13.68 10.23 -9.70
CA GLU A 211 14.15 9.04 -10.39
C GLU A 211 14.80 8.07 -9.42
N CYS A 212 14.28 6.85 -9.37
CA CYS A 212 14.91 5.74 -8.64
C CYS A 212 16.11 5.24 -9.44
N ARG A 213 17.32 5.49 -8.93
CA ARG A 213 18.60 5.15 -9.59
C ARG A 213 19.10 3.76 -9.21
N GLU A 214 18.86 3.35 -7.97
CA GLU A 214 19.35 2.09 -7.42
C GLU A 214 18.31 1.46 -6.50
N LEU A 215 18.32 0.13 -6.46
CA LEU A 215 17.47 -0.69 -5.60
C LEU A 215 18.36 -1.67 -4.84
N LEU A 216 18.07 -1.87 -3.56
CA LEU A 216 18.67 -2.94 -2.79
C LEU A 216 18.09 -4.28 -3.26
N ARG A 217 18.97 -5.19 -3.67
CA ARG A 217 18.61 -6.59 -3.92
C ARG A 217 18.20 -7.25 -2.61
N LEU A 218 17.06 -7.93 -2.59
CA LEU A 218 16.59 -8.72 -1.46
C LEU A 218 17.52 -9.92 -1.19
N PRO A 219 17.61 -10.41 0.06
CA PRO A 219 18.39 -11.59 0.41
C PRO A 219 17.99 -12.82 -0.41
N ASN A 220 18.92 -13.79 -0.53
CA ASN A 220 18.59 -15.06 -1.15
C ASN A 220 17.65 -15.85 -0.23
N GLU A 221 16.69 -16.56 -0.83
CA GLU A 221 15.69 -17.32 -0.08
C GLU A 221 16.31 -18.32 0.90
N LYS A 222 17.42 -18.97 0.52
CA LYS A 222 18.16 -19.92 1.38
C LYS A 222 18.64 -19.31 2.70
N ASP A 223 18.96 -18.02 2.72
CA ASP A 223 19.43 -17.34 3.94
C ASP A 223 18.28 -17.04 4.91
N MET A 224 17.03 -17.19 4.44
CA MET A 224 15.81 -16.92 5.18
C MET A 224 15.06 -18.19 5.60
N GLU A 225 15.45 -19.36 5.08
CA GLU A 225 14.85 -20.65 5.47
C GLU A 225 15.19 -21.02 6.93
N PRO A 226 14.25 -21.68 7.67
CA PRO A 226 12.89 -22.05 7.26
C PRO A 226 11.88 -20.89 7.34
N GLY A 227 12.28 -19.77 7.92
CA GLY A 227 11.50 -18.56 8.13
C GLY A 227 12.32 -17.51 8.88
N LEU A 228 11.81 -16.28 8.85
CA LEU A 228 12.30 -15.15 9.60
C LEU A 228 11.41 -14.87 10.84
N PRO A 229 11.94 -14.22 11.89
CA PRO A 229 13.36 -13.87 12.10
C PRO A 229 14.23 -15.12 12.31
N ASN A 230 15.54 -14.99 12.11
CA ASN A 230 16.51 -16.07 12.32
C ASN A 230 17.86 -15.55 12.85
N GLY A 231 18.91 -16.38 12.86
CA GLY A 231 20.24 -15.99 13.38
C GLY A 231 20.94 -14.88 12.59
N PHE A 232 20.49 -14.56 11.38
CA PHE A 232 21.04 -13.52 10.50
C PHE A 232 20.14 -12.28 10.41
N PHE A 233 18.82 -12.45 10.55
CA PHE A 233 17.83 -11.39 10.38
C PHE A 233 16.95 -11.24 11.64
N GLY A 234 16.90 -10.04 12.20
CA GLY A 234 16.14 -9.73 13.43
C GLY A 234 14.67 -9.38 13.23
N SER A 235 14.15 -9.46 12.00
CA SER A 235 12.77 -9.14 11.60
C SER A 235 12.24 -10.24 10.70
N ASP A 236 10.94 -10.47 10.71
CA ASP A 236 10.20 -11.29 9.73
C ASP A 236 9.98 -10.60 8.39
N HIS A 237 10.12 -9.27 8.36
CA HIS A 237 10.16 -8.45 7.14
C HIS A 237 11.60 -8.13 6.69
N ILE A 238 11.76 -7.98 5.38
CA ILE A 238 13.00 -7.64 4.67
C ILE A 238 12.99 -6.13 4.38
N PRO A 239 14.07 -5.40 4.72
CA PRO A 239 14.13 -3.98 4.43
C PRO A 239 14.15 -3.70 2.92
N LEU A 240 13.24 -2.82 2.48
CA LEU A 240 13.29 -2.23 1.16
C LEU A 240 14.14 -0.96 1.19
N MET A 241 15.05 -0.82 0.23
CA MET A 241 15.90 0.37 0.11
C MET A 241 16.10 0.77 -1.33
N CYS A 242 16.07 2.07 -1.59
CA CYS A 242 16.27 2.63 -2.92
C CYS A 242 17.02 3.96 -2.83
N ARG A 243 17.69 4.34 -3.92
CA ARG A 243 18.34 5.65 -4.06
C ARG A 243 17.58 6.48 -5.07
N PHE A 244 17.00 7.59 -4.60
CA PHE A 244 16.39 8.58 -5.47
C PHE A 244 17.34 9.72 -5.82
N ALA A 245 17.15 10.30 -7.00
CA ALA A 245 17.66 11.60 -7.38
C ALA A 245 16.49 12.49 -7.79
N PHE A 246 16.52 13.77 -7.41
CA PHE A 246 15.65 14.76 -8.04
C PHE A 246 16.08 14.95 -9.50
N THR A 247 15.11 15.09 -10.40
CA THR A 247 15.32 15.26 -11.85
C THR A 247 15.09 16.67 -12.30
#